data_AF-A0A2G5KJ41-F1
#
_entry.id   AF-A0A2G5KJ41-F1
#
_cell.length_a   1.000
_cell.length_b   1.000
_cell.length_c   1.000
_cell.angle_alpha   90.00
_cell.angle_beta   90.00
_cell.angle_gamma   90.00
#
_symmetry.space_group_name_H-M   'P 1'
#
loop_
_entity.id
_entity.type
_entity.pdbx_description
1 polymer ?
#
loop_
_entity_poly.entity_id
_entity_poly.type
_entity_poly.pdbx_seq_one_letter_code
_entity_poly.pdbx_strand_id
1 'polypeptide(L)'
;MISPSPQNLDASQKQSWLQHLKDASWEAELLVSTVAIYAILQSFKLLDWLIFQFIDKLDPSQYNIGYMILVFGYLAIGILTSMFVIHFSLRAYWIGLVGLNSAFPDYGLEDSAYSPIYTKKILGVLPKISTSINKIDELCSVIFSAAFAFMLIYFYGMITTSIYLILYNILDDYVPSWVLLIPLAPIVLIFVFGILISIPANMKKYHNNERIQHLYFLYAHWGAMITYGPIYKSVFQITMLFGSNFKKKKGLVKMILLMLLLGVIFGMTKLINSNYTYLINYDLKVDESTVHKEYYASKNTDARFLFVPEIQNDLVSEHVINLFVPIFDHETAIMGENCELPKLNLQSEEISRQERWKANLDCYAASVSIFLDNQAVPVDFLKIDHPRSDQFGLQGFVDLQEIPLGTHRLKIVKSVSSEIQKTWEIPFYYTPN
;
A
#
# COMPACT_ATOMS: atom_id res chain seq x y z
N MET A 1 -7.13 -3.52 45.55
CA MET A 1 -8.43 -2.85 45.77
C MET A 1 -9.11 -2.72 44.42
N ILE A 2 -10.24 -3.40 44.23
CA ILE A 2 -10.98 -3.39 42.96
C ILE A 2 -11.76 -2.07 42.92
N SER A 3 -11.42 -1.19 41.97
CA SER A 3 -12.14 0.07 41.75
C SER A 3 -13.62 -0.21 41.42
N PRO A 4 -14.57 0.57 41.98
CA PRO A 4 -16.00 0.30 41.83
C PRO A 4 -16.48 0.49 40.38
N SER A 5 -17.51 -0.27 40.00
CA SER A 5 -18.18 -0.19 38.69
C SER A 5 -18.71 1.22 38.39
N PRO A 6 -18.53 1.76 37.16
CA PRO A 6 -18.85 3.15 36.80
C PRO A 6 -20.34 3.51 36.85
N GLN A 7 -21.24 2.53 37.04
CA GLN A 7 -22.69 2.77 37.12
C GLN A 7 -23.13 3.44 38.43
N ASN A 8 -22.35 3.35 39.51
CA ASN A 8 -22.74 3.83 40.85
C ASN A 8 -22.06 5.13 41.31
N LEU A 9 -21.35 5.84 40.44
CA LEU A 9 -20.62 7.06 40.79
C LEU A 9 -21.50 8.32 40.60
N ASP A 10 -21.46 9.23 41.58
CA ASP A 10 -22.01 10.58 41.45
C ASP A 10 -21.23 11.40 40.41
N ALA A 11 -21.80 12.47 39.85
CA ALA A 11 -21.23 13.27 38.76
C ALA A 11 -19.81 13.79 39.08
N SER A 12 -19.58 14.21 40.33
CA SER A 12 -18.27 14.62 40.85
C SER A 12 -17.25 13.47 40.82
N GLN A 13 -17.65 12.29 41.28
CA GLN A 13 -16.80 11.10 41.31
C GLN A 13 -16.53 10.56 39.91
N LYS A 14 -17.50 10.64 38.99
CA LYS A 14 -17.32 10.29 37.56
C LYS A 14 -16.29 11.22 36.91
N GLN A 15 -16.34 12.51 37.20
CA GLN A 15 -15.38 13.48 36.66
C GLN A 15 -13.96 13.24 37.19
N SER A 16 -13.81 12.96 38.50
CA SER A 16 -12.52 12.59 39.10
C SER A 16 -11.98 11.27 38.55
N TRP A 17 -12.82 10.25 38.39
CA TRP A 17 -12.42 8.96 37.80
C TRP A 17 -11.98 9.09 36.34
N LEU A 18 -12.73 9.85 35.52
CA LEU A 18 -12.35 10.16 34.14
C LEU A 18 -11.02 10.92 34.09
N GLN A 19 -10.81 11.85 35.01
CA GLN A 19 -9.56 12.60 35.12
C GLN A 19 -8.38 11.67 35.47
N HIS A 20 -8.53 10.78 36.46
CA HIS A 20 -7.51 9.80 36.80
C HIS A 20 -7.19 8.83 35.66
N LEU A 21 -8.20 8.36 34.91
CA LEU A 21 -7.98 7.53 33.73
C LEU A 21 -7.21 8.27 32.64
N LYS A 22 -7.54 9.54 32.41
CA LYS A 22 -6.82 10.38 31.47
C LYS A 22 -5.37 10.61 31.92
N ASP A 23 -5.16 10.84 33.20
CA ASP A 23 -3.83 11.05 33.78
C ASP A 23 -2.98 9.76 33.75
N ALA A 24 -3.60 8.58 33.64
CA ALA A 24 -2.93 7.29 33.45
C ALA A 24 -2.87 6.84 31.98
N SER A 25 -3.58 7.49 31.05
CA SER A 25 -3.68 7.02 29.67
C SER A 25 -2.39 7.22 28.87
N TRP A 26 -1.50 8.10 29.33
CA TRP A 26 -0.28 8.44 28.61
C TRP A 26 0.66 7.24 28.39
N GLU A 27 0.74 6.31 29.34
CA GLU A 27 1.57 5.11 29.22
C GLU A 27 1.04 4.20 28.10
N ALA A 28 -0.28 3.96 28.11
CA ALA A 28 -0.95 3.15 27.10
C ALA A 28 -0.87 3.81 25.71
N GLU A 29 -1.07 5.13 25.63
CA GLU A 29 -0.95 5.89 24.38
C GLU A 29 0.46 5.79 23.78
N LEU A 30 1.51 5.87 24.60
CA LEU A 30 2.89 5.76 24.15
C LEU A 30 3.21 4.35 23.64
N LEU A 31 2.77 3.32 24.37
CA LEU A 31 2.96 1.93 23.98
C LEU A 31 2.23 1.60 22.68
N VAL A 32 0.94 1.96 22.59
CA VAL A 32 0.13 1.75 21.38
C VAL A 32 0.72 2.50 20.19
N SER A 33 1.14 3.76 20.37
CA SER A 33 1.76 4.55 19.30
C SER A 33 3.06 3.91 18.80
N THR A 34 3.90 3.39 19.70
CA THR A 34 5.18 2.77 19.32
C THR A 34 4.94 1.51 18.49
N VAL A 35 4.04 0.64 18.94
CA VAL A 35 3.67 -0.59 18.21
C VAL A 35 3.02 -0.24 16.87
N ALA A 36 2.13 0.75 16.84
CA ALA A 36 1.48 1.21 15.62
C ALA A 36 2.49 1.75 14.60
N ILE A 37 3.42 2.61 15.01
CA ILE A 37 4.47 3.16 14.13
C ILE A 37 5.28 2.03 13.51
N TYR A 38 5.72 1.07 14.32
CA TYR A 38 6.47 -0.07 13.82
C TYR A 38 5.66 -0.87 12.79
N ALA A 39 4.41 -1.22 13.11
CA ALA A 39 3.54 -1.97 12.22
C ALA A 39 3.30 -1.24 10.89
N ILE A 40 2.96 0.05 10.94
CA ILE A 40 2.68 0.90 9.77
C ILE A 40 3.93 1.00 8.88
N LEU A 41 5.11 1.19 9.46
CA LEU A 41 6.35 1.27 8.68
C LEU A 41 6.69 -0.06 8.00
N GLN A 42 6.44 -1.21 8.64
CA GLN A 42 6.61 -2.51 7.99
C GLN A 42 5.60 -2.75 6.88
N SER A 43 4.39 -2.18 6.98
CA SER A 43 3.35 -2.32 5.94
C SER A 43 3.76 -1.75 4.57
N PHE A 44 4.74 -0.84 4.48
CA PHE A 44 5.30 -0.44 3.17
C PHE A 44 5.95 -1.63 2.43
N LYS A 45 6.66 -2.52 3.15
CA LYS A 45 7.24 -3.72 2.54
C LYS A 45 6.16 -4.67 2.03
N LEU A 46 5.00 -4.70 2.70
CA LEU A 46 3.85 -5.47 2.25
C LEU A 46 3.30 -4.89 0.94
N LEU A 47 3.24 -3.56 0.78
CA LEU A 47 2.86 -2.93 -0.49
C LEU A 47 3.86 -3.24 -1.60
N ASP A 48 5.16 -3.21 -1.32
CA ASP A 48 6.20 -3.61 -2.29
C ASP A 48 6.02 -5.06 -2.76
N TRP A 49 5.72 -5.97 -1.83
CA TRP A 49 5.41 -7.36 -2.15
C TRP A 49 4.11 -7.49 -2.96
N LEU A 50 3.07 -6.71 -2.63
CA LEU A 50 1.81 -6.71 -3.37
C LEU A 50 1.98 -6.26 -4.82
N ILE A 51 2.92 -5.37 -5.13
CA ILE A 51 3.25 -5.01 -6.53
C ILE A 51 3.62 -6.27 -7.33
N PHE A 52 4.53 -7.08 -6.80
CA PHE A 52 4.96 -8.31 -7.47
C PHE A 52 3.81 -9.31 -7.60
N GLN A 53 2.98 -9.46 -6.55
CA GLN A 53 1.80 -10.32 -6.62
C GLN A 53 0.79 -9.86 -7.66
N PHE A 54 0.59 -8.56 -7.83
CA PHE A 54 -0.29 -8.03 -8.87
C PHE A 54 0.25 -8.31 -10.27
N ILE A 55 1.56 -8.17 -10.48
CA ILE A 55 2.16 -8.45 -11.79
C ILE A 55 2.09 -9.94 -12.14
N ASP A 56 2.31 -10.78 -11.14
CA ASP A 56 2.30 -12.24 -11.30
C ASP A 56 0.87 -12.77 -11.54
N LYS A 57 -0.12 -12.28 -10.79
CA LYS A 57 -1.46 -12.88 -10.74
C LYS A 57 -2.55 -12.14 -11.50
N LEU A 58 -2.40 -10.84 -11.75
CA LEU A 58 -3.40 -10.09 -12.49
C LEU A 58 -3.10 -10.18 -14.00
N ASP A 59 -4.17 -10.25 -14.77
CA ASP A 59 -4.08 -9.95 -16.20
C ASP A 59 -3.64 -8.48 -16.40
N PRO A 60 -2.81 -8.17 -17.42
CA PRO A 60 -2.39 -6.79 -17.70
C PRO A 60 -3.54 -5.78 -17.83
N SER A 61 -4.72 -6.19 -18.31
CA SER A 61 -5.92 -5.34 -18.37
C SER A 61 -6.37 -4.84 -16.99
N GLN A 62 -6.02 -5.56 -15.91
CA GLN A 62 -6.38 -5.25 -14.53
C GLN A 62 -5.28 -4.48 -13.78
N TYR A 63 -4.11 -4.24 -14.39
CA TYR A 63 -3.00 -3.56 -13.72
C TYR A 63 -3.35 -2.16 -13.23
N ASN A 64 -4.23 -1.44 -13.94
CA ASN A 64 -4.74 -0.14 -13.49
C ASN A 64 -5.48 -0.24 -12.14
N ILE A 65 -6.23 -1.32 -11.91
CA ILE A 65 -6.92 -1.54 -10.63
C ILE A 65 -5.90 -1.81 -9.53
N GLY A 66 -4.92 -2.69 -9.78
CA GLY A 66 -3.82 -2.96 -8.86
C GLY A 66 -3.03 -1.70 -8.50
N TYR A 67 -2.73 -0.86 -9.50
CA TYR A 67 -2.08 0.43 -9.31
C TYR A 67 -2.91 1.37 -8.41
N MET A 68 -4.22 1.49 -8.64
CA MET A 68 -5.08 2.32 -7.78
C MET A 68 -5.12 1.82 -6.33
N ILE A 69 -5.21 0.51 -6.12
CA ILE A 69 -5.15 -0.09 -4.78
C ILE A 69 -3.84 0.30 -4.07
N LEU A 70 -2.71 0.22 -4.79
CA LEU A 70 -1.40 0.58 -4.24
C LEU A 70 -1.32 2.08 -3.92
N VAL A 71 -1.75 2.97 -4.83
CA VAL A 71 -1.75 4.42 -4.57
C VAL A 71 -2.51 4.73 -3.29
N PHE A 72 -3.73 4.21 -3.12
CA PHE A 72 -4.50 4.43 -1.89
C PHE A 72 -3.85 3.78 -0.67
N GLY A 73 -3.24 2.60 -0.81
CA GLY A 73 -2.48 1.94 0.24
C GLY A 73 -1.30 2.79 0.73
N TYR A 74 -0.45 3.28 -0.18
CA TYR A 74 0.70 4.13 0.12
C TYR A 74 0.27 5.43 0.79
N LEU A 75 -0.80 6.06 0.31
CA LEU A 75 -1.36 7.26 0.94
C LEU A 75 -1.90 7.01 2.34
N ALA A 76 -2.66 5.92 2.54
CA ALA A 76 -3.23 5.57 3.84
C ALA A 76 -2.13 5.30 4.89
N ILE A 77 -1.12 4.50 4.53
CA ILE A 77 0.03 4.20 5.40
C ILE A 77 0.86 5.46 5.65
N GLY A 78 1.07 6.30 4.63
CA GLY A 78 1.80 7.57 4.76
C GLY A 78 1.12 8.54 5.72
N ILE A 79 -0.19 8.72 5.60
CA ILE A 79 -1.03 9.52 6.50
C ILE A 79 -0.94 8.99 7.94
N LEU A 80 -1.14 7.69 8.15
CA LEU A 80 -1.04 7.10 9.48
C LEU A 80 0.36 7.26 10.09
N THR A 81 1.42 7.07 9.28
CA THR A 81 2.81 7.26 9.73
C THR A 81 3.02 8.68 10.25
N SER A 82 2.65 9.68 9.45
CA SER A 82 2.75 11.09 9.84
C SER A 82 1.96 11.38 11.12
N MET A 83 0.74 10.85 11.23
CA MET A 83 -0.11 11.07 12.40
C MET A 83 0.48 10.50 13.68
N PHE A 84 0.91 9.24 13.66
CA PHE A 84 1.48 8.59 14.85
C PHE A 84 2.87 9.10 15.21
N VAL A 85 3.74 9.43 14.25
CA VAL A 85 5.07 9.97 14.52
C VAL A 85 4.98 11.36 15.17
N ILE A 86 4.11 12.24 14.64
CA ILE A 86 3.91 13.57 15.20
C ILE A 86 3.23 13.47 16.57
N HIS A 87 2.24 12.58 16.73
CA HIS A 87 1.65 12.27 18.04
C HIS A 87 2.71 11.85 19.07
N PHE A 88 3.52 10.85 18.72
CA PHE A 88 4.58 10.33 19.58
C PHE A 88 5.59 11.42 19.97
N SER A 89 5.99 12.25 19.01
CA SER A 89 6.91 13.38 19.25
C SER A 89 6.31 14.40 20.21
N LEU A 90 5.03 14.75 20.05
CA LEU A 90 4.33 15.66 20.96
C LEU A 90 4.18 15.07 22.35
N ARG A 91 3.96 13.76 22.47
CA ARG A 91 3.86 13.08 23.77
C ARG A 91 5.22 13.02 24.48
N ALA A 92 6.30 12.76 23.76
CA ALA A 92 7.66 12.86 24.30
C ALA A 92 7.98 14.29 24.77
N TYR A 93 7.59 15.30 24.00
CA TYR A 93 7.70 16.70 24.41
C TYR A 93 6.87 17.01 25.66
N TRP A 94 5.65 16.49 25.76
CA TRP A 94 4.80 16.61 26.94
C TRP A 94 5.45 16.01 28.20
N ILE A 95 6.01 14.80 28.10
CA ILE A 95 6.73 14.15 29.21
C ILE A 95 7.89 15.03 29.67
N GLY A 96 8.65 15.61 28.73
CA GLY A 96 9.73 16.56 29.02
C GLY A 96 9.23 17.80 29.76
N LEU A 97 8.09 18.39 29.36
CA LEU A 97 7.50 19.53 30.04
C LEU A 97 7.00 19.19 31.45
N VAL A 98 6.41 18.01 31.65
CA VAL A 98 5.98 17.53 32.98
C VAL A 98 7.18 17.36 33.90
N GLY A 99 8.25 16.72 33.41
CA GLY A 99 9.51 16.59 34.15
C GLY A 99 10.10 17.96 34.51
N LEU A 100 10.10 18.89 33.55
CA LEU A 100 10.56 20.26 33.79
C LEU A 100 9.72 20.98 34.84
N ASN A 101 8.39 20.88 34.78
CA ASN A 101 7.47 21.49 35.74
C ASN A 101 7.64 20.93 37.16
N SER A 102 8.06 19.67 37.30
CA SER A 102 8.35 19.06 38.60
C SER A 102 9.61 19.63 39.26
N ALA A 103 10.63 19.95 38.47
CA ALA A 103 11.88 20.53 38.97
C ALA A 103 11.84 22.06 39.04
N PHE A 104 11.17 22.71 38.08
CA PHE A 104 11.07 24.15 37.90
C PHE A 104 9.62 24.55 37.56
N PRO A 105 8.75 24.74 38.57
CA PRO A 105 7.31 24.97 38.36
C PRO A 105 6.96 26.33 37.73
N ASP A 106 7.79 27.34 37.96
CA ASP A 106 7.64 28.68 37.38
C ASP A 106 9.01 29.26 37.04
N TYR A 107 9.01 30.32 36.25
CA TYR A 107 10.24 31.00 35.88
C TYR A 107 10.79 31.81 37.06
N GLY A 108 12.07 31.60 37.39
CA GLY A 108 12.77 32.39 38.40
C GLY A 108 13.10 33.79 37.87
N LEU A 109 12.58 34.84 38.52
CA LEU A 109 12.93 36.24 38.23
C LEU A 109 14.23 36.66 38.89
N GLU A 110 14.49 36.17 40.10
CA GLU A 110 15.62 36.57 40.94
C GLU A 110 16.87 35.73 40.65
N ASP A 111 16.68 34.43 40.41
CA ASP A 111 17.76 33.46 40.13
C ASP A 111 17.96 33.21 38.62
N SER A 112 17.54 34.15 37.76
CA SER A 112 17.68 34.00 36.30
C SER A 112 19.14 34.11 35.88
N ALA A 113 19.59 33.18 35.02
CA ALA A 113 20.88 33.29 34.34
C ALA A 113 20.97 34.47 33.34
N TYR A 114 19.83 35.11 33.04
CA TYR A 114 19.73 36.22 32.10
C TYR A 114 19.47 37.56 32.81
N SER A 115 19.83 38.66 32.14
CA SER A 115 19.61 40.00 32.70
C SER A 115 18.13 40.24 33.07
N PRO A 116 17.82 41.02 34.12
CA PRO A 116 16.45 41.27 34.55
C PRO A 116 15.56 41.86 33.45
N ILE A 117 16.14 42.70 32.58
CA ILE A 117 15.45 43.31 31.44
C ILE A 117 15.05 42.25 30.41
N TYR A 118 15.96 41.33 30.09
CA TYR A 118 15.68 40.23 29.17
C TYR A 118 14.64 39.27 29.76
N THR A 119 14.83 38.86 31.01
CA THR A 119 13.94 37.95 31.73
C THR A 119 12.51 38.52 31.78
N LYS A 120 12.34 39.81 32.10
CA LYS A 120 11.01 40.43 32.11
C LYS A 120 10.35 40.46 30.73
N LYS A 121 11.13 40.73 29.67
CA LYS A 121 10.61 40.74 28.28
C LYS A 121 10.20 39.34 27.82
N ILE A 122 11.00 38.32 28.10
CA ILE A 122 10.72 36.95 27.63
C ILE A 122 9.51 36.34 28.36
N LEU A 123 9.34 36.67 29.65
CA LEU A 123 8.15 36.25 30.43
C LEU A 123 6.85 36.90 29.96
N GLY A 124 6.93 38.05 29.30
CA GLY A 124 5.77 38.67 28.64
C GLY A 124 5.30 37.91 27.38
N VAL A 125 6.14 37.03 26.83
CA VAL A 125 5.88 36.29 25.59
C VAL A 125 5.63 34.81 25.86
N LEU A 126 6.37 34.23 26.79
CA LEU A 126 6.30 32.80 27.08
C LEU A 126 5.06 32.43 27.91
N PRO A 127 4.35 31.35 27.55
CA PRO A 127 3.32 30.80 28.42
C PRO A 127 3.94 30.17 29.67
N LYS A 128 3.14 30.10 30.74
CA LYS A 128 3.44 29.24 31.90
C LYS A 128 3.57 27.79 31.45
N ILE A 129 4.49 27.05 32.05
CA ILE A 129 4.76 25.64 31.72
C ILE A 129 3.49 24.79 31.87
N SER A 130 2.74 24.96 32.97
CA SER A 130 1.46 24.27 33.21
C SER A 130 0.42 24.50 32.10
N THR A 131 0.33 25.72 31.56
CA THR A 131 -0.55 26.03 30.43
C THR A 131 -0.11 25.31 29.16
N SER A 132 1.21 25.21 28.92
CA SER A 132 1.75 24.46 27.78
C SER A 132 1.48 22.96 27.91
N ILE A 133 1.69 22.38 29.10
CA ILE A 133 1.37 20.98 29.40
C ILE A 133 -0.09 20.67 29.04
N ASN A 134 -1.04 21.48 29.53
CA ASN A 134 -2.46 21.27 29.26
C ASN A 134 -2.82 21.38 27.78
N LYS A 135 -2.21 22.33 27.05
CA LYS A 135 -2.44 22.51 25.61
C LYS A 135 -1.89 21.36 24.79
N ILE A 136 -0.69 20.89 25.11
CA ILE A 136 -0.06 19.76 24.40
C ILE A 136 -0.81 18.45 24.72
N ASP A 137 -1.27 18.26 25.95
CA ASP A 137 -2.09 17.11 26.32
C ASP A 137 -3.39 17.04 25.50
N GLU A 138 -4.13 18.15 25.43
CA GLU A 138 -5.33 18.26 24.60
C GLU A 138 -5.01 17.94 23.12
N LEU A 139 -3.88 18.45 22.63
CA LEU A 139 -3.40 18.19 21.28
C LEU A 139 -3.16 16.70 21.03
N CYS A 140 -2.45 16.03 21.94
CA CYS A 140 -2.12 14.61 21.85
C CYS A 140 -3.40 13.76 21.83
N SER A 141 -4.32 13.98 22.77
CA SER A 141 -5.58 13.21 22.84
C SER A 141 -6.40 13.33 21.56
N VAL A 142 -6.45 14.54 20.97
CA VAL A 142 -7.17 14.76 19.72
C VAL A 142 -6.47 14.05 18.55
N ILE A 143 -5.15 14.22 18.40
CA ILE A 143 -4.41 13.57 17.32
C ILE A 143 -4.55 12.05 17.43
N PHE A 144 -4.40 11.49 18.63
CA PHE A 144 -4.52 10.07 18.89
C PHE A 144 -5.90 9.55 18.46
N SER A 145 -6.97 10.25 18.87
CA SER A 145 -8.34 9.91 18.49
C SER A 145 -8.56 9.97 16.97
N ALA A 146 -8.01 10.98 16.30
CA ALA A 146 -8.08 11.09 14.84
C ALA A 146 -7.31 9.96 14.16
N ALA A 147 -6.05 9.74 14.56
CA ALA A 147 -5.18 8.70 14.01
C ALA A 147 -5.83 7.31 14.15
N PHE A 148 -6.42 7.03 15.32
CA PHE A 148 -7.13 5.80 15.57
C PHE A 148 -8.41 5.68 14.71
N ALA A 149 -9.15 6.76 14.50
CA ALA A 149 -10.31 6.75 13.59
C ALA A 149 -9.90 6.45 12.15
N PHE A 150 -8.85 7.11 11.62
CA PHE A 150 -8.30 6.81 10.29
C PHE A 150 -7.83 5.36 10.19
N MET A 151 -7.16 4.86 11.23
CA MET A 151 -6.69 3.47 11.28
C MET A 151 -7.86 2.50 11.20
N LEU A 152 -8.94 2.72 11.97
CA LEU A 152 -10.13 1.88 11.91
C LEU A 152 -10.83 1.94 10.55
N ILE A 153 -10.96 3.13 9.96
CA ILE A 153 -11.55 3.31 8.63
C ILE A 153 -10.75 2.54 7.58
N TYR A 154 -9.43 2.70 7.56
CA TYR A 154 -8.57 2.04 6.58
C TYR A 154 -8.51 0.53 6.80
N PHE A 155 -8.46 0.08 8.06
CA PHE A 155 -8.47 -1.35 8.38
C PHE A 155 -9.78 -2.02 7.95
N TYR A 156 -10.92 -1.39 8.25
CA TYR A 156 -12.22 -1.88 7.79
C TYR A 156 -12.33 -1.89 6.26
N GLY A 157 -11.92 -0.79 5.61
CA GLY A 157 -11.85 -0.70 4.15
C GLY A 157 -11.02 -1.83 3.55
N MET A 158 -9.80 -2.04 4.06
CA MET A 158 -8.91 -3.13 3.63
C MET A 158 -9.58 -4.51 3.74
N ILE A 159 -10.21 -4.83 4.88
CA ILE A 159 -10.89 -6.12 5.07
C ILE A 159 -12.04 -6.28 4.09
N THR A 160 -12.91 -5.29 3.99
CA THR A 160 -14.08 -5.36 3.10
C THR A 160 -13.70 -5.49 1.63
N THR A 161 -12.72 -4.71 1.16
CA THR A 161 -12.19 -4.82 -0.20
C THR A 161 -11.53 -6.17 -0.43
N SER A 162 -10.76 -6.70 0.54
CA SER A 162 -10.13 -8.02 0.41
C SER A 162 -11.16 -9.14 0.30
N ILE A 163 -12.20 -9.12 1.15
CA ILE A 163 -13.31 -10.08 1.09
C ILE A 163 -14.03 -9.98 -0.26
N TYR A 164 -14.30 -8.75 -0.72
CA TYR A 164 -14.94 -8.53 -2.01
C TYR A 164 -14.10 -9.09 -3.17
N LEU A 165 -12.79 -8.84 -3.19
CA LEU A 165 -11.88 -9.37 -4.22
C LEU A 165 -11.78 -10.89 -4.19
N ILE A 166 -11.74 -11.50 -3.00
CA ILE A 166 -11.75 -12.97 -2.86
C ILE A 166 -13.06 -13.55 -3.41
N LEU A 167 -14.20 -12.97 -3.05
CA LEU A 167 -15.50 -13.39 -3.56
C LEU A 167 -15.62 -13.20 -5.07
N TYR A 168 -15.10 -12.08 -5.59
CA TYR A 168 -15.04 -11.81 -7.01
C TYR A 168 -14.27 -12.92 -7.74
N ASN A 169 -13.04 -13.20 -7.31
CA ASN A 169 -12.19 -14.22 -7.94
C ASN A 169 -12.75 -15.64 -7.84
N ILE A 170 -13.44 -15.99 -6.76
CA ILE A 170 -14.08 -17.33 -6.62
C ILE A 170 -15.28 -17.46 -7.57
N LEU A 171 -15.99 -16.37 -7.86
CA LEU A 171 -17.24 -16.39 -8.61
C LEU A 171 -17.08 -16.02 -10.10
N ASP A 172 -15.95 -15.47 -10.52
CA ASP A 172 -15.74 -14.96 -11.90
C ASP A 172 -15.94 -16.07 -12.95
N ASP A 173 -15.53 -17.30 -12.66
CA ASP A 173 -15.75 -18.48 -13.54
C ASP A 173 -17.23 -18.89 -13.67
N TYR A 174 -18.07 -18.51 -12.70
CA TYR A 174 -19.46 -18.97 -12.60
C TYR A 174 -20.49 -17.87 -12.94
N VAL A 175 -20.10 -16.61 -12.78
CA VAL A 175 -20.99 -15.46 -12.82
C VAL A 175 -20.36 -14.39 -13.69
N PRO A 176 -21.08 -13.86 -14.71
CA PRO A 176 -20.55 -12.81 -15.56
C PRO A 176 -20.07 -11.60 -14.74
N SER A 177 -18.89 -11.07 -15.07
CA SER A 177 -18.22 -10.02 -14.30
C SER A 177 -19.09 -8.77 -14.05
N TRP A 178 -19.97 -8.39 -15.00
CA TRP A 178 -20.89 -7.26 -14.81
C TRP A 178 -21.88 -7.46 -13.66
N VAL A 179 -22.27 -8.70 -13.35
CA VAL A 179 -23.12 -9.05 -12.20
C VAL A 179 -22.33 -8.91 -10.90
N LEU A 180 -21.06 -9.35 -10.89
CA LEU A 180 -20.18 -9.24 -9.73
C LEU A 180 -19.82 -7.79 -9.37
N LEU A 181 -19.95 -6.86 -10.32
CA LEU A 181 -19.77 -5.42 -10.11
C LEU A 181 -21.03 -4.70 -9.60
N ILE A 182 -22.22 -5.33 -9.65
CA ILE A 182 -23.48 -4.72 -9.16
C ILE A 182 -23.36 -4.19 -7.72
N PRO A 183 -22.74 -4.88 -6.75
CA PRO A 183 -22.58 -4.37 -5.38
C PRO A 183 -21.79 -3.05 -5.28
N LEU A 184 -20.97 -2.69 -6.27
CA LEU A 184 -20.25 -1.42 -6.28
C LEU A 184 -21.14 -0.23 -6.69
N ALA A 185 -22.16 -0.47 -7.52
CA ALA A 185 -23.08 0.57 -7.98
C ALA A 185 -23.76 1.37 -6.84
N PRO A 186 -24.35 0.74 -5.79
CA PRO A 186 -24.94 1.50 -4.68
C PRO A 186 -23.88 2.30 -3.90
N ILE A 187 -22.64 1.82 -3.79
CA ILE A 187 -21.55 2.55 -3.13
C ILE A 187 -21.25 3.83 -3.92
N VAL A 188 -21.07 3.71 -5.24
CA VAL A 188 -20.84 4.86 -6.12
C VAL A 188 -22.02 5.84 -6.06
N LEU A 189 -23.25 5.35 -6.10
CA LEU A 189 -24.46 6.18 -6.03
C LEU A 189 -24.55 6.94 -4.69
N ILE A 190 -24.23 6.29 -3.57
CA ILE A 190 -24.18 6.94 -2.25
C ILE A 190 -23.11 8.04 -2.23
N PHE A 191 -21.93 7.77 -2.79
CA PHE A 191 -20.85 8.77 -2.89
C PHE A 191 -21.28 9.98 -3.74
N VAL A 192 -21.82 9.75 -4.94
CA VAL A 192 -22.30 10.82 -5.83
C VAL A 192 -23.43 11.60 -5.17
N PHE A 193 -24.42 10.92 -4.60
CA PHE A 193 -25.51 11.57 -3.86
C PHE A 193 -24.97 12.41 -2.71
N GLY A 194 -23.98 11.88 -1.99
CA GLY A 194 -23.26 12.57 -0.92
C GLY A 194 -22.63 13.88 -1.35
N ILE A 195 -21.94 13.89 -2.49
CA ILE A 195 -21.37 15.12 -3.07
C ILE A 195 -22.48 16.12 -3.40
N LEU A 196 -23.54 15.66 -4.08
CA LEU A 196 -24.66 16.51 -4.50
C LEU A 196 -25.40 17.14 -3.32
N ILE A 197 -25.60 16.41 -2.21
CA ILE A 197 -26.32 16.93 -1.03
C ILE A 197 -25.40 17.73 -0.10
N SER A 198 -24.12 17.39 0.00
CA SER A 198 -23.18 18.06 0.90
C SER A 198 -22.87 19.50 0.49
N ILE A 199 -22.79 19.80 -0.82
CA ILE A 199 -22.55 21.16 -1.32
C ILE A 199 -23.65 22.12 -0.84
N PRO A 200 -24.94 21.93 -1.16
CA PRO A 200 -26.00 22.83 -0.70
C PRO A 200 -26.12 22.83 0.83
N ALA A 201 -25.98 21.68 1.51
CA ALA A 201 -26.08 21.61 2.97
C ALA A 201 -25.05 22.48 3.69
N ASN A 202 -23.85 22.66 3.10
CA ASN A 202 -22.78 23.48 3.67
C ASN A 202 -22.78 24.94 3.18
N MET A 203 -23.60 25.31 2.19
CA MET A 203 -23.74 26.70 1.75
C MET A 203 -24.46 27.55 2.79
N LYS A 204 -23.98 28.78 3.03
CA LYS A 204 -24.61 29.74 3.94
C LYS A 204 -26.12 29.95 3.66
N LYS A 205 -26.52 29.89 2.38
CA LYS A 205 -27.91 30.09 1.92
C LYS A 205 -28.86 29.00 2.41
N TYR A 206 -28.42 27.74 2.48
CA TYR A 206 -29.25 26.57 2.78
C TYR A 206 -28.90 25.91 4.12
N HIS A 207 -28.00 26.52 4.89
CA HIS A 207 -27.54 26.00 6.17
C HIS A 207 -28.68 25.77 7.18
N ASN A 208 -29.70 26.64 7.17
CA ASN A 208 -30.86 26.53 8.05
C ASN A 208 -32.09 25.93 7.36
N ASN A 209 -31.96 25.40 6.14
CA ASN A 209 -33.08 24.77 5.44
C ASN A 209 -33.28 23.34 5.96
N GLU A 210 -34.36 23.13 6.72
CA GLU A 210 -34.65 21.86 7.39
C GLU A 210 -34.68 20.66 6.44
N ARG A 211 -35.26 20.80 5.24
CA ARG A 211 -35.33 19.69 4.27
C ARG A 211 -33.96 19.25 3.79
N ILE A 212 -33.10 20.21 3.46
CA ILE A 212 -31.74 19.94 2.96
C ILE A 212 -30.89 19.34 4.09
N GLN A 213 -30.98 19.89 5.31
CA GLN A 213 -30.23 19.36 6.47
C GLN A 213 -30.72 17.96 6.87
N HIS A 214 -32.03 17.69 6.80
CA HIS A 214 -32.57 16.37 7.08
C HIS A 214 -32.11 15.33 6.03
N LEU A 215 -32.12 15.69 4.74
CA LEU A 215 -31.56 14.84 3.68
C LEU A 215 -30.05 14.61 3.86
N TYR A 216 -29.31 15.65 4.24
CA TYR A 216 -27.88 15.53 4.54
C TYR A 216 -27.61 14.63 5.75
N PHE A 217 -28.45 14.71 6.80
CA PHE A 217 -28.38 13.82 7.95
C PHE A 217 -28.66 12.36 7.56
N LEU A 218 -29.70 12.09 6.78
CA LEU A 218 -30.01 10.74 6.30
C LEU A 218 -28.83 10.17 5.49
N TYR A 219 -28.28 10.96 4.56
CA TYR A 219 -27.08 10.59 3.83
C TYR A 219 -25.91 10.30 4.78
N ALA A 220 -25.60 11.21 5.70
CA ALA A 220 -24.45 11.07 6.59
C ALA A 220 -24.59 9.86 7.52
N HIS A 221 -25.80 9.59 8.02
CA HIS A 221 -26.09 8.46 8.90
C HIS A 221 -26.01 7.11 8.17
N TRP A 222 -26.76 6.95 7.09
CA TRP A 222 -26.81 5.70 6.33
C TRP A 222 -25.53 5.46 5.53
N GLY A 223 -24.96 6.53 4.96
CA GLY A 223 -23.68 6.48 4.27
C GLY A 223 -22.56 6.06 5.21
N ALA A 224 -22.51 6.58 6.45
CA ALA A 224 -21.55 6.12 7.45
C ALA A 224 -21.78 4.64 7.84
N MET A 225 -23.03 4.21 8.00
CA MET A 225 -23.34 2.82 8.31
C MET A 225 -22.87 1.85 7.23
N ILE A 226 -23.05 2.19 5.95
CA ILE A 226 -22.63 1.35 4.82
C ILE A 226 -21.11 1.39 4.65
N THR A 227 -20.52 2.59 4.68
CA THR A 227 -19.09 2.79 4.42
C THR A 227 -18.21 2.23 5.53
N TYR A 228 -18.64 2.37 6.79
CA TYR A 228 -17.86 1.99 7.96
C TYR A 228 -18.41 0.73 8.67
N GLY A 229 -19.53 0.18 8.21
CA GLY A 229 -20.08 -1.06 8.77
C GLY A 229 -20.27 -1.02 10.29
N PRO A 230 -19.82 -2.03 11.05
CA PRO A 230 -20.00 -2.10 12.50
C PRO A 230 -19.35 -0.95 13.28
N ILE A 231 -18.29 -0.32 12.75
CA ILE A 231 -17.56 0.74 13.44
C ILE A 231 -18.14 2.15 13.20
N TYR A 232 -19.24 2.26 12.45
CA TYR A 232 -19.81 3.55 12.04
C TYR A 232 -20.12 4.49 13.20
N LYS A 233 -20.66 3.99 14.32
CA LYS A 233 -20.98 4.83 15.49
C LYS A 233 -19.73 5.50 16.07
N SER A 234 -18.66 4.75 16.20
CA SER A 234 -17.38 5.24 16.72
C SER A 234 -16.78 6.29 15.80
N VAL A 235 -16.72 6.02 14.49
CA VAL A 235 -16.20 6.96 13.50
C VAL A 235 -17.06 8.22 13.40
N PHE A 236 -18.38 8.05 13.40
CA PHE A 236 -19.33 9.16 13.31
C PHE A 236 -19.25 10.06 14.55
N GLN A 237 -19.14 9.47 15.76
CA GLN A 237 -18.95 10.22 17.00
C GLN A 237 -17.68 11.08 16.93
N ILE A 238 -16.55 10.48 16.53
CA ILE A 238 -15.27 11.21 16.42
C ILE A 238 -15.41 12.35 15.41
N THR A 239 -15.93 12.07 14.21
CA THR A 239 -16.09 13.06 13.13
C THR A 239 -17.00 14.22 13.55
N MET A 240 -18.10 13.95 14.25
CA MET A 240 -19.01 14.98 14.74
C MET A 240 -18.40 15.83 15.86
N LEU A 241 -17.62 15.23 16.76
CA LEU A 241 -16.87 15.98 17.78
C LEU A 241 -15.86 16.94 17.15
N PHE A 242 -15.17 16.50 16.09
CA PHE A 242 -14.29 17.36 15.30
C PHE A 242 -15.05 18.47 14.59
N GLY A 243 -16.10 18.13 13.83
CA GLY A 243 -16.88 19.07 13.03
C GLY A 243 -17.54 20.18 13.86
N SER A 244 -18.11 19.81 15.01
CA SER A 244 -18.79 20.75 15.92
C SER A 244 -17.83 21.71 16.63
N ASN A 245 -16.59 21.29 16.90
CA ASN A 245 -15.58 22.10 17.59
C ASN A 245 -14.59 22.81 16.65
N PHE A 246 -14.66 22.54 15.35
CA PHE A 246 -13.76 23.05 14.31
C PHE A 246 -13.53 24.57 14.38
N LYS A 247 -14.60 25.36 14.54
CA LYS A 247 -14.52 26.83 14.57
C LYS A 247 -13.80 27.38 15.80
N LYS A 248 -13.86 26.66 16.94
CA LYS A 248 -13.25 27.07 18.22
C LYS A 248 -11.76 26.76 18.27
N LYS A 249 -11.29 25.75 17.51
CA LYS A 249 -9.93 25.21 17.60
C LYS A 249 -9.22 25.23 16.23
N LYS A 250 -9.17 26.39 15.56
CA LYS A 250 -8.56 26.52 14.21
C LYS A 250 -7.11 26.07 14.11
N GLY A 251 -6.31 26.23 15.17
CA GLY A 251 -4.90 25.79 15.19
C GLY A 251 -4.77 24.26 15.09
N LEU A 252 -5.60 23.53 15.83
CA LEU A 252 -5.68 22.06 15.82
C LEU A 252 -6.03 21.54 14.42
N VAL A 253 -7.00 22.17 13.76
CA VAL A 253 -7.38 21.85 12.38
C VAL A 253 -6.20 22.03 11.43
N LYS A 254 -5.53 23.19 11.48
CA LYS A 254 -4.38 23.46 10.60
C LYS A 254 -3.27 22.43 10.79
N MET A 255 -3.04 22.02 12.03
CA MET A 255 -2.08 20.97 12.34
C MET A 255 -2.52 19.61 11.76
N ILE A 256 -3.78 19.18 11.93
CA ILE A 256 -4.25 17.93 11.31
C ILE A 256 -4.12 17.97 9.78
N LEU A 257 -4.46 19.09 9.15
CA LEU A 257 -4.26 19.27 7.71
C LEU A 257 -2.78 19.21 7.30
N LEU A 258 -1.88 19.78 8.10
CA LEU A 258 -0.44 19.67 7.90
C LEU A 258 0.02 18.21 8.03
N MET A 259 -0.48 17.48 9.02
CA MET A 259 -0.15 16.05 9.21
C MET A 259 -0.61 15.21 8.02
N LEU A 260 -1.81 15.48 7.50
CA LEU A 260 -2.32 14.86 6.27
C LEU A 260 -1.43 15.17 5.08
N LEU A 261 -1.05 16.44 4.88
CA LEU A 261 -0.16 16.85 3.79
C LEU A 261 1.20 16.14 3.87
N LEU A 262 1.83 16.14 5.05
CA LEU A 262 3.10 15.45 5.27
C LEU A 262 2.98 13.94 5.01
N GLY A 263 1.86 13.35 5.41
CA GLY A 263 1.57 11.94 5.17
C GLY A 263 1.38 11.60 3.71
N VAL A 264 0.67 12.45 2.95
CA VAL A 264 0.53 12.31 1.49
C VAL A 264 1.90 12.41 0.81
N ILE A 265 2.71 13.42 1.16
CA ILE A 265 4.06 13.57 0.59
C ILE A 265 4.89 12.33 0.89
N PHE A 266 4.92 11.88 2.14
CA PHE A 266 5.69 10.71 2.55
C PHE A 266 5.22 9.42 1.85
N GLY A 267 3.91 9.19 1.78
CA GLY A 267 3.32 8.05 1.06
C GLY A 267 3.65 8.07 -0.43
N MET A 268 3.55 9.23 -1.08
CA MET A 268 3.89 9.40 -2.49
C MET A 268 5.39 9.21 -2.75
N THR A 269 6.26 9.72 -1.90
CA THR A 269 7.71 9.45 -2.01
C THR A 269 8.01 7.95 -1.89
N LYS A 270 7.31 7.24 -1.00
CA LYS A 270 7.44 5.78 -0.90
C LYS A 270 6.94 5.06 -2.14
N LEU A 271 5.79 5.46 -2.70
CA LEU A 271 5.29 4.93 -3.97
C LEU A 271 6.28 5.17 -5.10
N ILE A 272 6.79 6.39 -5.28
CA ILE A 272 7.71 6.75 -6.38
C ILE A 272 9.01 5.95 -6.31
N ASN A 273 9.49 5.63 -5.10
CA ASN A 273 10.68 4.82 -4.89
C ASN A 273 10.42 3.31 -4.96
N SER A 274 9.17 2.88 -5.19
CA SER A 274 8.79 1.48 -5.36
C SER A 274 8.81 1.06 -6.83
N ASN A 275 8.55 -0.22 -7.08
CA ASN A 275 8.45 -0.81 -8.41
C ASN A 275 7.07 -0.60 -9.07
N TYR A 276 6.32 0.44 -8.70
CA TYR A 276 4.96 0.67 -9.22
C TYR A 276 4.90 0.87 -10.74
N THR A 277 6.00 1.32 -11.35
CA THR A 277 6.11 1.61 -12.78
C THR A 277 5.79 0.41 -13.64
N TYR A 278 6.08 -0.82 -13.18
CA TYR A 278 5.74 -2.04 -13.92
C TYR A 278 4.23 -2.24 -14.12
N LEU A 279 3.38 -1.68 -13.25
CA LEU A 279 1.93 -1.76 -13.41
C LEU A 279 1.37 -0.72 -14.39
N ILE A 280 2.09 0.38 -14.62
CA ILE A 280 1.63 1.46 -15.51
C ILE A 280 2.32 1.44 -16.88
N ASN A 281 3.52 0.89 -16.97
CA ASN A 281 4.37 0.89 -18.16
C ASN A 281 4.58 -0.52 -18.73
N TYR A 282 3.62 -1.43 -18.52
CA TYR A 282 3.76 -2.83 -18.93
C TYR A 282 3.82 -3.04 -20.45
N ASP A 283 3.37 -2.05 -21.24
CA ASP A 283 3.29 -2.09 -22.71
C ASP A 283 4.26 -1.08 -23.38
N LEU A 284 5.17 -0.46 -22.62
CA LEU A 284 6.15 0.44 -23.22
C LEU A 284 7.18 -0.38 -24.01
N LYS A 285 7.31 -0.08 -25.31
CA LYS A 285 8.39 -0.58 -26.13
C LYS A 285 9.72 -0.18 -25.50
N VAL A 286 10.51 -1.19 -25.15
CA VAL A 286 11.85 -1.03 -24.59
C VAL A 286 12.74 -0.38 -25.65
N ASP A 287 13.54 0.61 -25.24
CA ASP A 287 14.49 1.26 -26.12
C ASP A 287 15.62 0.28 -26.48
N GLU A 288 15.61 -0.19 -27.72
CA GLU A 288 16.59 -1.14 -28.28
C GLU A 288 18.04 -0.62 -28.30
N SER A 289 18.24 0.67 -28.05
CA SER A 289 19.56 1.31 -27.94
C SER A 289 20.12 1.34 -26.51
N THR A 290 19.30 0.99 -25.51
CA THR A 290 19.68 1.03 -24.10
C THR A 290 20.00 -0.38 -23.58
N VAL A 291 21.11 -0.51 -22.84
CA VAL A 291 21.45 -1.75 -22.13
C VAL A 291 20.70 -1.79 -20.80
N HIS A 292 19.77 -2.72 -20.66
CA HIS A 292 18.96 -2.91 -19.47
C HIS A 292 19.59 -3.95 -18.55
N LYS A 293 19.91 -3.56 -17.31
CA LYS A 293 20.55 -4.44 -16.33
C LYS A 293 19.68 -5.66 -15.99
N GLU A 294 18.37 -5.54 -16.17
CA GLU A 294 17.36 -6.55 -15.85
C GLU A 294 17.49 -7.82 -16.70
N TYR A 295 18.15 -7.74 -17.86
CA TYR A 295 18.39 -8.88 -18.74
C TYR A 295 19.60 -9.73 -18.34
N TYR A 296 20.45 -9.30 -17.41
CA TYR A 296 21.72 -9.97 -17.13
C TYR A 296 21.82 -10.39 -15.67
N ALA A 297 21.96 -11.70 -15.43
CA ALA A 297 22.07 -12.27 -14.09
C ALA A 297 23.23 -11.66 -13.29
N SER A 298 24.34 -11.35 -13.96
CA SER A 298 25.54 -10.72 -13.38
C SER A 298 25.30 -9.29 -12.86
N LYS A 299 24.32 -8.56 -13.42
CA LYS A 299 24.02 -7.16 -13.09
C LYS A 299 22.74 -6.98 -12.28
N ASN A 300 21.92 -8.03 -12.17
CA ASN A 300 20.62 -8.00 -11.52
C ASN A 300 20.58 -8.78 -10.19
N THR A 301 21.67 -8.76 -9.41
CA THR A 301 21.88 -9.65 -8.25
C THR A 301 20.88 -9.49 -7.11
N ASP A 302 20.25 -8.31 -6.96
CA ASP A 302 19.30 -8.01 -5.89
C ASP A 302 17.83 -8.24 -6.28
N ALA A 303 17.55 -8.65 -7.52
CA ALA A 303 16.19 -8.85 -7.99
C ALA A 303 15.53 -10.04 -7.30
N ARG A 304 14.42 -9.75 -6.62
CA ARG A 304 13.53 -10.74 -6.00
C ARG A 304 12.44 -11.26 -6.93
N PHE A 305 12.26 -10.61 -8.09
CA PHE A 305 11.24 -10.94 -9.08
C PHE A 305 11.76 -10.55 -10.46
N LEU A 306 11.55 -11.42 -11.46
CA LEU A 306 12.04 -11.24 -12.83
C LEU A 306 10.87 -10.91 -13.76
N PHE A 307 10.89 -9.69 -14.31
CA PHE A 307 9.86 -9.19 -15.23
C PHE A 307 10.12 -9.53 -16.68
N VAL A 308 11.37 -9.86 -16.99
CA VAL A 308 11.90 -10.05 -18.34
C VAL A 308 12.75 -11.32 -18.39
N PRO A 309 12.99 -11.88 -19.58
CA PRO A 309 13.96 -12.95 -19.73
C PRO A 309 15.37 -12.52 -19.28
N GLU A 310 16.14 -13.45 -18.74
CA GLU A 310 17.47 -13.20 -18.20
C GLU A 310 18.48 -14.13 -18.87
N ILE A 311 19.67 -13.62 -19.21
CA ILE A 311 20.82 -14.38 -19.67
C ILE A 311 21.99 -14.25 -18.67
N GLN A 312 23.02 -15.09 -18.80
CA GLN A 312 24.10 -15.11 -17.81
C GLN A 312 24.85 -13.77 -17.68
N ASN A 313 25.14 -13.10 -18.80
CA ASN A 313 25.97 -11.89 -18.82
C ASN A 313 25.83 -11.14 -20.16
N ASP A 314 26.26 -9.87 -20.20
CA ASP A 314 26.31 -9.08 -21.43
C ASP A 314 27.55 -9.38 -22.29
N LEU A 315 28.60 -9.90 -21.65
CA LEU A 315 29.78 -10.48 -22.29
C LEU A 315 29.68 -12.01 -22.22
N VAL A 316 29.47 -12.66 -23.37
CA VAL A 316 29.33 -14.12 -23.47
C VAL A 316 30.60 -14.69 -24.08
N SER A 317 31.33 -15.50 -23.31
CA SER A 317 32.53 -16.20 -23.77
C SER A 317 32.28 -17.68 -24.04
N GLU A 318 31.23 -18.25 -23.44
CA GLU A 318 30.84 -19.63 -23.71
C GLU A 318 30.14 -19.74 -25.07
N HIS A 319 30.22 -20.89 -25.73
CA HIS A 319 29.48 -21.18 -26.96
C HIS A 319 27.98 -21.42 -26.73
N VAL A 320 27.42 -20.94 -25.61
CA VAL A 320 26.03 -21.16 -25.23
C VAL A 320 25.49 -20.00 -24.41
N ILE A 321 24.24 -19.60 -24.67
CA ILE A 321 23.49 -18.71 -23.80
C ILE A 321 22.58 -19.55 -22.91
N ASN A 322 22.71 -19.36 -21.60
CA ASN A 322 21.74 -19.87 -20.63
C ASN A 322 20.61 -18.85 -20.50
N LEU A 323 19.49 -19.14 -21.16
CA LEU A 323 18.32 -18.27 -21.21
C LEU A 323 17.27 -18.73 -20.20
N PHE A 324 16.86 -17.84 -19.31
CA PHE A 324 15.68 -18.02 -18.47
C PHE A 324 14.54 -17.12 -18.97
N VAL A 325 13.34 -17.68 -19.13
CA VAL A 325 12.12 -16.96 -19.51
C VAL A 325 11.07 -17.12 -18.39
N PRO A 326 10.70 -16.04 -17.68
CA PRO A 326 9.70 -16.12 -16.63
C PRO A 326 8.30 -16.41 -17.21
N ILE A 327 7.55 -17.27 -16.52
CA ILE A 327 6.13 -17.55 -16.80
C ILE A 327 5.32 -17.13 -15.57
N PHE A 328 4.41 -16.17 -15.74
CA PHE A 328 3.62 -15.63 -14.63
C PHE A 328 2.37 -16.48 -14.34
N ASP A 329 1.88 -16.45 -13.11
CA ASP A 329 0.70 -17.22 -12.68
C ASP A 329 -0.52 -16.99 -13.60
N HIS A 330 -0.84 -15.74 -13.93
CA HIS A 330 -1.96 -15.43 -14.85
C HIS A 330 -1.77 -16.02 -16.25
N GLU A 331 -0.52 -16.10 -16.74
CA GLU A 331 -0.20 -16.68 -18.05
C GLU A 331 -0.39 -18.19 -18.00
N THR A 332 -0.02 -18.86 -16.90
CA THR A 332 -0.23 -20.31 -16.76
C THR A 332 -1.70 -20.70 -16.79
N ALA A 333 -2.58 -19.86 -16.22
CA ALA A 333 -4.03 -20.07 -16.24
C ALA A 333 -4.57 -19.99 -17.67
N ILE A 334 -4.22 -18.94 -18.41
CA ILE A 334 -4.64 -18.71 -19.80
C ILE A 334 -4.12 -19.83 -20.72
N MET A 335 -2.83 -20.17 -20.60
CA MET A 335 -2.22 -21.24 -21.39
C MET A 335 -2.85 -22.60 -21.08
N GLY A 336 -3.24 -22.85 -19.83
CA GLY A 336 -3.91 -24.09 -19.45
C GLY A 336 -5.23 -24.32 -20.19
N GLU A 337 -5.97 -23.25 -20.45
CA GLU A 337 -7.20 -23.30 -21.24
C GLU A 337 -6.90 -23.46 -22.74
N ASN A 338 -5.97 -22.66 -23.28
CA ASN A 338 -5.62 -22.67 -24.71
C ASN A 338 -5.03 -24.00 -25.17
N CYS A 339 -4.28 -24.69 -24.30
CA CYS A 339 -3.63 -25.96 -24.60
C CYS A 339 -4.49 -27.18 -24.21
N GLU A 340 -5.75 -26.99 -23.81
CA GLU A 340 -6.66 -28.07 -23.37
C GLU A 340 -6.03 -29.01 -22.32
N LEU A 341 -5.23 -28.47 -21.39
CA LEU A 341 -4.43 -29.30 -20.50
C LEU A 341 -5.31 -30.14 -19.55
N PRO A 342 -4.96 -31.41 -19.28
CA PRO A 342 -5.76 -32.28 -18.42
C PRO A 342 -5.93 -31.69 -17.01
N LYS A 343 -7.18 -31.43 -16.61
CA LYS A 343 -7.49 -30.97 -15.24
C LYS A 343 -7.15 -32.06 -14.21
N LEU A 344 -6.68 -31.62 -13.05
CA LEU A 344 -6.18 -32.49 -11.97
C LEU A 344 -7.31 -33.38 -11.43
N ASN A 345 -7.23 -34.69 -11.70
CA ASN A 345 -8.07 -35.67 -11.02
C ASN A 345 -7.27 -36.22 -9.82
N LEU A 346 -7.76 -35.95 -8.60
CA LEU A 346 -7.05 -36.21 -7.33
C LEU A 346 -6.71 -37.70 -7.09
N GLN A 347 -7.27 -38.61 -7.90
CA GLN A 347 -7.07 -40.06 -7.82
C GLN A 347 -6.03 -40.62 -8.80
N SER A 348 -5.30 -39.79 -9.53
CA SER A 348 -4.51 -40.26 -10.68
C SER A 348 -3.09 -40.74 -10.32
N GLU A 349 -2.68 -41.82 -10.99
CA GLU A 349 -1.38 -42.52 -10.88
C GLU A 349 -0.19 -41.64 -11.29
N GLU A 350 1.02 -42.02 -10.87
CA GLU A 350 2.27 -41.29 -11.13
C GLU A 350 2.55 -41.06 -12.64
N ILE A 351 2.09 -41.98 -13.50
CA ILE A 351 2.20 -41.90 -14.96
C ILE A 351 1.38 -40.72 -15.53
N SER A 352 0.16 -40.49 -15.04
CA SER A 352 -0.67 -39.34 -15.50
C SER A 352 -0.03 -38.00 -15.12
N ARG A 353 0.71 -37.98 -14.01
CA ARG A 353 1.38 -36.78 -13.51
C ARG A 353 2.55 -36.38 -14.41
N GLN A 354 3.35 -37.36 -14.85
CA GLN A 354 4.47 -37.13 -15.77
C GLN A 354 3.98 -36.68 -17.15
N GLU A 355 2.95 -37.35 -17.69
CA GLU A 355 2.35 -36.96 -18.98
C GLU A 355 1.82 -35.52 -18.94
N ARG A 356 1.12 -35.15 -17.86
CA ARG A 356 0.66 -33.78 -17.67
C ARG A 356 1.81 -32.78 -17.53
N TRP A 357 2.85 -33.11 -16.77
CA TRP A 357 4.01 -32.23 -16.64
C TRP A 357 4.69 -31.99 -17.98
N LYS A 358 4.77 -33.02 -18.83
CA LYS A 358 5.29 -32.90 -20.18
C LYS A 358 4.37 -32.04 -21.05
N ALA A 359 3.07 -32.29 -21.05
CA ALA A 359 2.09 -31.49 -21.79
C ALA A 359 2.13 -30.00 -21.39
N ASN A 360 2.26 -29.68 -20.10
CA ASN A 360 2.44 -28.30 -19.63
C ASN A 360 3.72 -27.68 -20.19
N LEU A 361 4.85 -28.40 -20.14
CA LEU A 361 6.11 -27.91 -20.68
C LEU A 361 6.02 -27.68 -22.19
N ASP A 362 5.46 -28.64 -22.94
CA ASP A 362 5.30 -28.56 -24.39
C ASP A 362 4.43 -27.34 -24.77
N CYS A 363 3.34 -27.10 -24.03
CA CYS A 363 2.50 -25.92 -24.19
C CYS A 363 3.25 -24.61 -23.91
N TYR A 364 3.94 -24.51 -22.78
CA TYR A 364 4.68 -23.29 -22.41
C TYR A 364 5.84 -23.04 -23.37
N ALA A 365 6.57 -24.07 -23.78
CA ALA A 365 7.66 -23.99 -24.75
C ALA A 365 7.16 -23.53 -26.12
N ALA A 366 6.01 -24.04 -26.60
CA ALA A 366 5.41 -23.62 -27.85
C ALA A 366 4.98 -22.14 -27.87
N SER A 367 4.76 -21.54 -26.70
CA SER A 367 4.45 -20.12 -26.57
C SER A 367 5.67 -19.19 -26.71
N VAL A 368 6.90 -19.74 -26.68
CA VAL A 368 8.15 -18.97 -26.68
C VAL A 368 8.95 -19.24 -27.95
N SER A 369 9.14 -18.19 -28.75
CA SER A 369 9.97 -18.23 -29.96
C SER A 369 11.25 -17.42 -29.75
N ILE A 370 12.38 -18.03 -30.10
CA ILE A 370 13.72 -17.45 -29.94
C ILE A 370 14.33 -17.15 -31.30
N PHE A 371 14.87 -15.94 -31.44
CA PHE A 371 15.58 -15.50 -32.63
C PHE A 371 16.94 -14.94 -32.24
N LEU A 372 17.96 -15.25 -33.04
CA LEU A 372 19.29 -14.71 -32.92
C LEU A 372 19.61 -13.92 -34.18
N ASP A 373 19.83 -12.61 -34.03
CA ASP A 373 19.97 -11.67 -35.14
C ASP A 373 18.85 -11.78 -36.20
N ASN A 374 17.62 -11.94 -35.72
CA ASN A 374 16.39 -12.17 -36.51
C ASN A 374 16.28 -13.54 -37.20
N GLN A 375 17.23 -14.45 -37.02
CA GLN A 375 17.11 -15.83 -37.47
C GLN A 375 16.50 -16.70 -36.36
N ALA A 376 15.46 -17.48 -36.67
CA ALA A 376 14.85 -18.37 -35.69
C ALA A 376 15.82 -19.49 -35.29
N VAL A 377 15.96 -19.73 -33.98
CA VAL A 377 16.82 -20.77 -33.42
C VAL A 377 15.97 -21.74 -32.58
N PRO A 378 16.06 -23.06 -32.82
CA PRO A 378 15.38 -24.03 -31.98
C PRO A 378 16.03 -24.07 -30.60
N VAL A 379 15.22 -24.07 -29.54
CA VAL A 379 15.68 -24.15 -28.15
C VAL A 379 14.83 -25.17 -27.42
N ASP A 380 15.48 -26.17 -26.85
CA ASP A 380 14.82 -27.12 -25.96
C ASP A 380 14.70 -26.49 -24.56
N PHE A 381 13.47 -26.36 -24.08
CA PHE A 381 13.19 -25.76 -22.77
C PHE A 381 13.01 -26.83 -21.68
N LEU A 382 13.47 -26.50 -20.48
CA LEU A 382 13.21 -27.21 -19.24
C LEU A 382 12.46 -26.30 -18.28
N LYS A 383 11.65 -26.89 -17.38
CA LYS A 383 11.01 -26.13 -16.30
C LYS A 383 11.99 -25.96 -15.15
N ILE A 384 12.02 -24.77 -14.59
CA ILE A 384 12.83 -24.48 -13.41
C ILE A 384 12.16 -23.40 -12.55
N ASP A 385 12.36 -23.48 -11.25
CA ASP A 385 12.14 -22.35 -10.35
C ASP A 385 13.46 -21.59 -10.25
N HIS A 386 13.43 -20.32 -10.64
CA HIS A 386 14.64 -19.51 -10.74
C HIS A 386 15.38 -19.47 -9.39
N PRO A 387 16.68 -19.82 -9.33
CA PRO A 387 17.37 -20.10 -8.07
C PRO A 387 17.45 -18.90 -7.11
N ARG A 388 17.29 -17.68 -7.63
CA ARG A 388 17.31 -16.44 -6.83
C ARG A 388 15.91 -15.94 -6.45
N SER A 389 14.96 -15.98 -7.38
CA SER A 389 13.64 -15.35 -7.21
C SER A 389 12.54 -16.35 -6.86
N ASP A 390 12.84 -17.66 -6.90
CA ASP A 390 11.87 -18.75 -6.69
C ASP A 390 10.68 -18.66 -7.66
N GLN A 391 10.91 -18.03 -8.81
CA GLN A 391 9.88 -17.76 -9.81
C GLN A 391 9.89 -18.87 -10.85
N PHE A 392 8.72 -19.43 -11.13
CA PHE A 392 8.55 -20.43 -12.17
C PHE A 392 8.89 -19.86 -13.55
N GLY A 393 9.58 -20.66 -14.37
CA GLY A 393 9.86 -20.30 -15.75
C GLY A 393 10.43 -21.44 -16.57
N LEU A 394 10.84 -21.08 -17.77
CA LEU A 394 11.50 -21.96 -18.72
C LEU A 394 12.99 -21.62 -18.81
N GLN A 395 13.84 -22.63 -18.78
CA GLN A 395 15.26 -22.51 -19.02
C GLN A 395 15.62 -23.20 -20.33
N GLY A 396 16.33 -22.50 -21.21
CA GLY A 396 16.78 -23.01 -22.49
C GLY A 396 18.25 -22.67 -22.72
N PHE A 397 18.88 -23.43 -23.61
CA PHE A 397 20.28 -23.24 -23.98
C PHE A 397 20.36 -22.90 -25.47
N VAL A 398 20.85 -21.70 -25.80
CA VAL A 398 20.98 -21.23 -27.20
C VAL A 398 22.42 -21.45 -27.65
N ASP A 399 22.63 -22.26 -28.68
CA ASP A 399 23.97 -22.56 -29.22
C ASP A 399 24.56 -21.35 -29.98
N LEU A 400 25.85 -21.08 -29.78
CA LEU A 400 26.61 -19.99 -30.40
C LEU A 400 27.81 -20.47 -31.25
N GLN A 401 27.91 -21.78 -31.56
CA GLN A 401 29.08 -22.33 -32.28
C GLN A 401 29.34 -21.71 -33.66
N GLU A 402 28.30 -21.37 -34.43
CA GLU A 402 28.43 -20.92 -35.83
C GLU A 402 28.36 -19.39 -36.02
N ILE A 403 28.67 -18.62 -34.97
CA ILE A 403 28.32 -17.20 -34.91
C ILE A 403 29.60 -16.35 -34.86
N PRO A 404 29.70 -15.27 -35.66
CA PRO A 404 30.91 -14.47 -35.69
C PRO A 404 31.14 -13.75 -34.35
N LEU A 405 32.38 -13.35 -34.08
CA LEU A 405 32.68 -12.49 -32.94
C LEU A 405 32.06 -11.10 -33.16
N GLY A 406 31.41 -10.55 -32.13
CA GLY A 406 30.82 -9.22 -32.21
C GLY A 406 29.57 -9.02 -31.35
N THR A 407 28.82 -7.97 -31.65
CA THR A 407 27.55 -7.66 -31.00
C THR A 407 26.41 -8.39 -31.68
N HIS A 408 25.65 -9.13 -30.89
CA HIS A 408 24.49 -9.91 -31.33
C HIS A 408 23.25 -9.52 -30.52
N ARG A 409 22.07 -9.86 -31.04
CA ARG A 409 20.79 -9.63 -30.37
C ARG A 409 20.01 -10.93 -30.26
N LEU A 410 19.69 -11.31 -29.03
CA LEU A 410 18.76 -12.39 -28.74
C LEU A 410 17.35 -11.79 -28.59
N LYS A 411 16.46 -12.12 -29.52
CA LYS A 411 15.07 -11.70 -29.48
C LYS A 411 14.19 -12.85 -28.98
N ILE A 412 13.42 -12.58 -27.94
CA ILE A 412 12.50 -13.52 -27.31
C ILE A 412 11.08 -13.00 -27.54
N VAL A 413 10.24 -13.83 -28.14
CA VAL A 413 8.82 -13.54 -28.36
C VAL A 413 8.01 -14.54 -27.57
N LYS A 414 7.27 -14.08 -26.56
CA LYS A 414 6.34 -14.90 -25.77
C LYS A 414 4.90 -14.54 -26.16
N SER A 415 4.18 -15.49 -26.75
CA SER A 415 2.80 -15.35 -27.21
C SER A 415 1.88 -16.20 -26.34
N VAL A 416 1.30 -15.58 -25.31
CA VAL A 416 0.41 -16.25 -24.34
C VAL A 416 -1.01 -16.40 -24.91
N SER A 417 -1.47 -15.36 -25.61
CA SER A 417 -2.74 -15.32 -26.34
C SER A 417 -2.60 -14.37 -27.55
N SER A 418 -3.66 -14.24 -28.36
CA SER A 418 -3.69 -13.23 -29.44
C SER A 418 -3.58 -11.79 -28.95
N GLU A 419 -3.88 -11.54 -27.68
CA GLU A 419 -3.88 -10.21 -27.05
C GLU A 419 -2.65 -9.98 -26.17
N ILE A 420 -2.03 -11.06 -25.67
CA ILE A 420 -0.88 -11.00 -24.76
C ILE A 420 0.34 -11.57 -25.47
N GLN A 421 1.04 -10.69 -26.19
CA GLN A 421 2.32 -10.96 -26.81
C GLN A 421 3.38 -10.01 -26.25
N LYS A 422 4.46 -10.57 -25.70
CA LYS A 422 5.61 -9.81 -25.19
C LYS A 422 6.84 -10.11 -26.04
N THR A 423 7.58 -9.07 -26.39
CA THR A 423 8.83 -9.18 -27.15
C THR A 423 9.94 -8.49 -26.38
N TRP A 424 11.06 -9.17 -26.22
CA TRP A 424 12.28 -8.64 -25.62
C TRP A 424 13.44 -8.81 -26.58
N GLU A 425 14.33 -7.83 -26.59
CA GLU A 425 15.59 -7.91 -27.31
C GLU A 425 16.74 -7.67 -26.35
N ILE A 426 17.59 -8.69 -26.20
CA ILE A 426 18.73 -8.68 -25.30
C ILE A 426 20.00 -8.57 -26.13
N PRO A 427 20.68 -7.40 -26.12
CA PRO A 427 21.96 -7.27 -26.77
C PRO A 427 23.04 -8.00 -25.93
N PHE A 428 23.99 -8.64 -26.59
CA PHE A 428 25.16 -9.20 -25.92
C PHE A 428 26.36 -9.16 -26.87
N TYR A 429 27.56 -9.18 -26.31
CA TYR A 429 28.80 -9.24 -27.06
C TYR A 429 29.40 -10.63 -26.93
N TYR A 430 29.55 -11.32 -28.05
CA TYR A 430 30.09 -12.66 -28.13
C TYR A 430 31.59 -12.60 -28.40
N THR A 431 32.36 -13.19 -27.49
CA THR A 431 33.82 -13.24 -27.53
C THR A 431 34.28 -14.66 -27.17
N PRO A 432 34.18 -15.62 -28.10
CA PRO A 432 34.65 -16.98 -27.87
C PRO A 432 36.15 -16.95 -27.54
N ASN A 433 36.52 -17.62 -26.45
CA ASN A 433 37.92 -17.73 -26.01
C ASN A 433 38.75 -18.65 -26.91
#